data_AF-A0A0D7ATV5-F1
#
_entry.id   AF-A0A0D7ATV5-F1
#
_cell.length_a   1.000
_cell.length_b   1.000
_cell.length_c   1.000
_cell.angle_alpha   90.00
_cell.angle_beta   90.00
_cell.angle_gamma   90.00
#
_symmetry.space_group_name_H-M   'P 1'
#
loop_
_entity.id
_entity.type
_entity.pdbx_description
1 polymer ?
#
loop_
_entity_poly.entity_id
_entity_poly.type
_entity_poly.pdbx_seq_one_letter_code
_entity_poly.pdbx_strand_id
1 'polypeptide(L)'
;LFVVHNLLLIRRSSYNSRLMVRRDWWPQAMEALDQVDSETLTAVGNKIKAKRSRNDYSPYDPANPKEALALKLVGYVDYADEHIPGSTGEIKMMREEIRALSRAEGTPTVFFTLNPADNKNPIAAYEAGHGIDIDAPFQRPDSTFTEFHRSLSVGQNPLAAASFYNRMFNIFL
;
A
#
# COMPACT_ATOMS: atom_id res chain seq x y z
N LEU A 1 -0.18 -8.38 -16.56
CA LEU A 1 -0.93 -9.17 -15.55
C LEU A 1 -1.39 -8.34 -14.34
N PHE A 2 -0.53 -7.49 -13.75
CA PHE A 2 -0.84 -6.69 -12.54
C PHE A 2 -2.09 -5.81 -12.63
N VAL A 3 -2.30 -5.11 -13.75
CA VAL A 3 -3.46 -4.21 -13.92
C VAL A 3 -4.79 -4.97 -13.85
N VAL A 4 -4.88 -6.12 -14.50
CA VAL A 4 -6.09 -6.97 -14.49
C VAL A 4 -6.34 -7.52 -13.09
N HIS A 5 -5.30 -7.94 -12.38
CA HIS A 5 -5.42 -8.41 -11.00
C HIS A 5 -5.94 -7.32 -10.06
N ASN A 6 -5.43 -6.09 -10.19
CA ASN A 6 -5.89 -4.95 -9.40
C ASN A 6 -7.36 -4.61 -9.69
N LEU A 7 -7.76 -4.66 -10.97
CA LEU A 7 -9.15 -4.44 -11.40
C LEU A 7 -10.10 -5.50 -10.84
N LEU A 8 -9.66 -6.77 -10.78
CA LEU A 8 -10.40 -7.86 -10.16
C LEU A 8 -10.50 -7.70 -8.63
N LEU A 9 -9.45 -7.21 -7.96
CA LEU A 9 -9.47 -6.91 -6.52
C LEU A 9 -10.44 -5.78 -6.18
N ILE A 10 -10.40 -4.68 -6.93
CA ILE A 10 -11.33 -3.55 -6.74
C ILE A 10 -12.77 -4.02 -6.93
N ARG A 11 -13.03 -4.81 -7.99
CA ARG A 11 -14.33 -5.41 -8.23
C ARG A 11 -14.76 -6.27 -7.04
N ARG A 12 -13.91 -7.20 -6.59
CA ARG A 12 -14.23 -8.10 -5.47
C ARG A 12 -14.54 -7.34 -4.19
N SER A 13 -13.70 -6.39 -3.81
CA SER A 13 -13.90 -5.52 -2.64
C SER A 13 -15.19 -4.70 -2.74
N SER A 14 -15.55 -4.24 -3.94
CA SER A 14 -16.77 -3.45 -4.14
C SER A 14 -18.06 -4.28 -4.09
N TYR A 15 -18.02 -5.56 -4.50
CA TYR A 15 -19.20 -6.43 -4.56
C TYR A 15 -19.43 -7.27 -3.29
N ASN A 16 -18.38 -7.66 -2.58
CA ASN A 16 -18.47 -8.60 -1.45
C ASN A 16 -18.37 -7.94 -0.08
N SER A 17 -18.17 -6.63 -0.01
CA SER A 17 -18.07 -5.96 1.27
C SER A 17 -19.38 -5.92 2.02
N ARG A 18 -19.35 -6.34 3.28
CA ARG A 18 -20.48 -6.24 4.20
C ARG A 18 -20.11 -5.25 5.29
N LEU A 19 -21.07 -4.42 5.67
CA LEU A 19 -20.97 -3.66 6.90
C LEU A 19 -21.36 -4.60 8.04
N MET A 20 -20.45 -4.78 8.98
CA MET A 20 -20.66 -5.61 10.15
C MET A 20 -20.50 -4.74 11.39
N VAL A 21 -21.25 -5.08 12.42
CA VAL A 21 -21.13 -4.44 13.73
C VAL A 21 -20.94 -5.56 14.74
N ARG A 22 -20.02 -5.38 15.68
CA ARG A 22 -19.87 -6.33 16.79
C ARG A 22 -21.19 -6.46 17.54
N ARG A 23 -21.59 -7.68 17.88
CA ARG A 23 -22.85 -7.94 18.59
C ARG A 23 -23.01 -7.08 19.86
N ASP A 24 -21.93 -6.88 20.60
CA ASP A 24 -21.92 -6.08 21.83
C ASP A 24 -22.18 -4.58 21.59
N TRP A 25 -21.86 -4.10 20.38
CA TRP A 25 -22.02 -2.70 19.96
C TRP A 25 -23.31 -2.46 19.18
N TRP A 26 -24.06 -3.52 18.87
CA TRP A 26 -25.28 -3.42 18.06
C TRP A 26 -26.30 -2.42 18.62
N PRO A 27 -26.61 -2.40 19.94
CA PRO A 27 -27.57 -1.43 20.47
C PRO A 27 -27.12 0.03 20.27
N GLN A 28 -25.84 0.32 20.55
CA GLN A 28 -25.29 1.66 20.45
C GLN A 28 -25.11 2.10 18.99
N ALA A 29 -24.80 1.16 18.09
CA ALA A 29 -24.71 1.42 16.67
C ALA A 29 -26.07 1.73 16.07
N MET A 30 -27.12 0.99 16.45
CA MET A 30 -28.49 1.23 15.98
C MET A 30 -29.04 2.58 16.49
N GLU A 31 -28.78 2.92 17.75
CA GLU A 31 -29.17 4.24 18.29
C GLU A 31 -28.45 5.37 17.54
N ALA A 32 -27.16 5.24 17.27
CA ALA A 32 -26.41 6.22 16.51
C ALA A 32 -26.86 6.30 15.05
N LEU A 33 -27.26 5.16 14.45
CA LEU A 33 -27.78 5.10 13.08
C LEU A 33 -29.11 5.83 12.94
N ASP A 34 -29.99 5.71 13.94
CA ASP A 34 -31.30 6.36 13.93
C ASP A 34 -31.20 7.89 14.07
N GLN A 35 -30.18 8.37 14.80
CA GLN A 35 -29.97 9.80 15.06
C GLN A 35 -29.16 10.54 13.98
N VAL A 36 -28.47 9.81 13.10
CA VAL A 36 -27.55 10.39 12.12
C VAL A 36 -28.17 10.44 10.73
N ASP A 37 -28.38 11.66 10.23
CA ASP A 37 -28.89 11.89 8.89
C ASP A 37 -27.84 11.58 7.80
N SER A 38 -28.29 11.06 6.65
CA SER A 38 -27.43 10.79 5.49
C SER A 38 -26.68 12.04 4.99
N GLU A 39 -27.30 13.21 5.10
CA GLU A 39 -26.67 14.49 4.76
C GLU A 39 -25.47 14.79 5.65
N THR A 40 -25.57 14.46 6.95
CA THR A 40 -24.48 14.67 7.92
C THR A 40 -23.29 13.77 7.59
N LEU A 41 -23.53 12.49 7.25
CA LEU A 41 -22.48 11.56 6.83
C LEU A 41 -21.74 12.05 5.58
N THR A 42 -22.49 12.54 4.60
CA THR A 42 -21.94 13.08 3.35
C THR A 42 -21.11 14.34 3.61
N ALA A 43 -21.60 15.23 4.48
CA ALA A 43 -20.88 16.45 4.87
C ALA A 43 -19.56 16.13 5.59
N VAL A 44 -19.57 15.22 6.56
CA VAL A 44 -18.36 14.77 7.27
C VAL A 44 -17.36 14.14 6.30
N GLY A 45 -17.82 13.27 5.40
CA GLY A 45 -17.00 12.66 4.36
C GLY A 45 -16.30 13.69 3.46
N ASN A 46 -17.05 14.70 3.02
CA ASN A 46 -16.51 15.81 2.21
C ASN A 46 -15.47 16.64 2.96
N LYS A 47 -15.68 16.91 4.26
CA LYS A 47 -14.72 17.65 5.11
C LYS A 47 -13.43 16.86 5.31
N ILE A 48 -13.52 15.55 5.59
CA ILE A 48 -12.34 14.67 5.71
C ILE A 48 -11.59 14.61 4.38
N LYS A 49 -12.29 14.50 3.25
CA LYS A 49 -11.67 14.50 1.92
C LYS A 49 -10.95 15.81 1.63
N ALA A 50 -11.57 16.96 1.93
CA ALA A 50 -10.95 18.28 1.77
C ALA A 50 -9.72 18.48 2.66
N LYS A 51 -9.68 17.86 3.85
CA LYS A 51 -8.50 17.84 4.73
C LYS A 51 -7.37 16.99 4.13
N ARG A 52 -7.69 15.79 3.63
CA ARG A 52 -6.73 14.91 2.94
C ARG A 52 -6.16 15.54 1.67
N SER A 53 -6.95 16.27 0.89
CA SER A 53 -6.46 17.00 -0.28
C SER A 53 -5.42 18.08 0.06
N ARG A 54 -5.41 18.55 1.32
CA ARG A 54 -4.41 19.49 1.85
C ARG A 54 -3.21 18.78 2.50
N ASN A 55 -3.10 17.46 2.30
CA ASN A 55 -2.05 16.61 2.87
C ASN A 55 -2.03 16.59 4.41
N ASP A 56 -3.17 16.87 5.06
CA ASP A 56 -3.34 16.80 6.50
C ASP A 56 -4.04 15.48 6.89
N TYR A 57 -3.33 14.67 7.67
CA TYR A 57 -3.75 13.33 8.11
C TYR A 57 -4.12 13.28 9.60
N SER A 58 -4.18 14.43 10.28
CA SER A 58 -4.58 14.46 11.68
C SER A 58 -6.05 14.05 11.86
N PRO A 59 -6.44 13.49 13.02
CA PRO A 59 -7.83 13.14 13.33
C PRO A 59 -8.79 14.32 13.06
N TYR A 60 -10.00 14.03 12.57
CA TYR A 60 -11.00 15.07 12.34
C TYR A 60 -11.76 15.36 13.64
N ASP A 61 -11.65 16.58 14.14
CA ASP A 61 -12.41 17.04 15.30
C ASP A 61 -13.82 17.45 14.85
N PRO A 62 -14.88 16.87 15.44
CA PRO A 62 -16.25 17.17 15.06
C PRO A 62 -16.62 18.60 15.47
N ALA A 63 -17.18 19.37 14.53
CA ALA A 63 -17.63 20.74 14.81
C ALA A 63 -18.99 20.76 15.51
N ASN A 64 -19.82 19.75 15.24
CA ASN A 64 -21.20 19.66 15.72
C ASN A 64 -21.45 18.33 16.46
N PRO A 65 -22.41 18.28 17.41
CA PRO A 65 -22.75 17.05 18.12
C PRO A 65 -23.24 15.94 17.18
N LYS A 66 -23.94 16.29 16.10
CA LYS A 66 -24.34 15.34 15.04
C LYS A 66 -23.14 14.73 14.31
N GLU A 67 -22.07 15.52 14.08
CA GLU A 67 -20.84 14.99 13.47
C GLU A 67 -20.09 14.07 14.42
N ALA A 68 -20.09 14.37 15.72
CA ALA A 68 -19.51 13.49 16.73
C ALA A 68 -20.23 12.13 16.77
N LEU A 69 -21.57 12.13 16.69
CA LEU A 69 -22.36 10.90 16.56
C LEU A 69 -22.07 10.14 15.27
N ALA A 70 -21.91 10.85 14.14
CA ALA A 70 -21.54 10.25 12.86
C ALA A 70 -20.16 9.56 12.94
N LEU A 71 -19.16 10.20 13.55
CA LEU A 71 -17.83 9.59 13.77
C LEU A 71 -17.92 8.38 14.69
N LYS A 72 -18.76 8.45 15.73
CA LYS A 72 -19.01 7.34 16.66
C LYS A 72 -19.66 6.15 15.96
N LEU A 73 -20.64 6.39 15.09
CA LEU A 73 -21.28 5.38 14.25
C LEU A 73 -20.25 4.68 13.35
N VAL A 74 -19.40 5.45 12.66
CA VAL A 74 -18.31 4.90 11.84
C VAL A 74 -17.34 4.06 12.67
N GLY A 75 -17.11 4.43 13.94
CA GLY A 75 -16.29 3.64 14.87
C GLY A 75 -16.91 2.30 15.30
N TYR A 76 -18.24 2.14 15.18
CA TYR A 76 -18.92 0.88 15.49
C TYR A 76 -19.09 -0.05 14.29
N VAL A 77 -19.05 0.52 13.08
CA VAL A 77 -19.24 -0.22 11.84
C VAL A 77 -17.89 -0.65 11.30
N ASP A 78 -17.65 -1.96 11.33
CA ASP A 78 -16.52 -2.58 10.67
C ASP A 78 -16.87 -2.87 9.20
N TYR A 79 -15.92 -2.56 8.33
CA TYR A 79 -15.94 -3.00 6.94
C TYR A 79 -15.32 -4.39 6.88
N ALA A 80 -16.15 -5.42 6.71
CA ALA A 80 -15.70 -6.80 6.64
C ALA A 80 -15.86 -7.33 5.21
N ASP A 81 -14.74 -7.71 4.61
CA ASP A 81 -14.70 -8.59 3.43
C ASP A 81 -13.92 -9.85 3.84
N GLU A 82 -14.40 -11.01 3.42
CA GLU A 82 -14.00 -12.31 3.94
C GLU A 82 -12.58 -12.71 3.52
N HIS A 83 -12.06 -12.13 2.42
CA HIS A 83 -10.68 -12.34 2.00
C HIS A 83 -10.25 -11.31 0.93
N ILE A 84 -9.59 -10.23 1.36
CA ILE A 84 -8.90 -9.29 0.46
C ILE A 84 -7.38 -9.53 0.56
N PRO A 85 -6.75 -10.06 -0.50
CA PRO A 85 -5.30 -10.21 -0.63
C PRO A 85 -4.56 -8.94 -0.19
N GLY A 86 -3.68 -9.08 0.80
CA GLY A 86 -2.88 -7.97 1.33
C GLY A 86 -3.62 -6.99 2.26
N SER A 87 -4.85 -7.31 2.68
CA SER A 87 -5.55 -6.54 3.72
C SER A 87 -4.88 -6.63 5.09
N THR A 88 -5.19 -5.69 5.98
CA THR A 88 -4.71 -5.70 7.36
C THR A 88 -5.14 -6.97 8.12
N GLY A 89 -6.34 -7.47 7.84
CA GLY A 89 -6.86 -8.72 8.39
C GLY A 89 -6.06 -9.94 7.92
N GLU A 90 -5.79 -10.05 6.62
CA GLU A 90 -5.00 -11.15 6.06
C GLU A 90 -3.55 -11.12 6.55
N ILE A 91 -2.93 -9.93 6.62
CA ILE A 91 -1.58 -9.77 7.18
C ILE A 91 -1.55 -10.24 8.65
N LYS A 92 -2.58 -9.91 9.44
CA LYS A 92 -2.68 -10.37 10.82
C LYS A 92 -2.82 -11.90 10.89
N MET A 93 -3.65 -12.49 10.04
CA MET A 93 -3.83 -13.94 9.96
C MET A 93 -2.53 -14.65 9.59
N MET A 94 -1.85 -14.21 8.52
CA MET A 94 -0.55 -14.76 8.10
C MET A 94 0.50 -14.66 9.21
N ARG A 95 0.52 -13.56 9.99
CA ARG A 95 1.40 -13.43 11.15
C ARG A 95 1.10 -14.47 12.23
N GLU A 96 -0.16 -14.77 12.49
CA GLU A 96 -0.51 -15.82 13.45
C GLU A 96 -0.18 -17.22 12.94
N GLU A 97 -0.33 -17.49 11.65
CA GLU A 97 0.13 -18.73 11.03
C GLU A 97 1.64 -18.91 11.17
N ILE A 98 2.44 -17.87 10.86
CA ILE A 98 3.91 -17.90 11.05
C ILE A 98 4.26 -18.16 12.52
N ARG A 99 3.56 -17.54 13.47
CA ARG A 99 3.77 -17.77 14.90
C ARG A 99 3.36 -19.18 15.32
N ALA A 100 2.28 -19.72 14.78
CA ALA A 100 1.83 -21.08 15.05
C ALA A 100 2.83 -22.10 14.52
N LEU A 101 3.30 -21.93 13.28
CA LEU A 101 4.37 -22.73 12.67
C LEU A 101 5.66 -22.65 13.48
N SER A 102 6.07 -21.45 13.90
CA SER A 102 7.27 -21.26 14.73
C SER A 102 7.19 -22.00 16.07
N ARG A 103 5.99 -22.07 16.68
CA ARG A 103 5.78 -22.84 17.92
C ARG A 103 5.76 -24.35 17.69
N ALA A 104 5.26 -24.81 16.55
CA ALA A 104 5.09 -26.23 16.25
C ALA A 104 6.38 -26.87 15.70
N GLU A 105 7.05 -26.19 14.76
CA GLU A 105 8.17 -26.71 13.97
C GLU A 105 9.51 -26.05 14.34
N GLY A 106 9.51 -25.13 15.32
CA GLY A 106 10.69 -24.40 15.77
C GLY A 106 10.97 -23.11 14.99
N THR A 107 12.09 -22.46 15.27
CA THR A 107 12.42 -21.13 14.71
C THR A 107 12.40 -21.15 13.18
N PRO A 108 11.63 -20.26 12.52
CA PRO A 108 11.59 -20.21 11.07
C PRO A 108 12.97 -19.82 10.51
N THR A 109 13.43 -20.55 9.50
CA THR A 109 14.58 -20.10 8.69
C THR A 109 14.14 -18.91 7.85
N VAL A 110 14.69 -17.74 8.14
CA VAL A 110 14.41 -16.52 7.39
C VAL A 110 15.30 -16.50 6.15
N PHE A 111 14.70 -16.64 4.97
CA PHE A 111 15.36 -16.37 3.71
C PHE A 111 15.08 -14.92 3.31
N PHE A 112 16.13 -14.15 3.04
CA PHE A 112 16.01 -12.78 2.56
C PHE A 112 16.63 -12.67 1.18
N THR A 113 15.82 -12.37 0.17
CA THR A 113 16.28 -12.16 -1.20
C THR A 113 16.54 -10.68 -1.41
N LEU A 114 17.81 -10.32 -1.57
CA LEU A 114 18.22 -8.99 -2.01
C LEU A 114 18.26 -8.97 -3.54
N ASN A 115 17.24 -8.38 -4.16
CA ASN A 115 17.27 -8.11 -5.59
C ASN A 115 17.81 -6.69 -5.85
N PRO A 116 18.92 -6.54 -6.59
CA PRO A 116 19.42 -5.22 -6.95
C PRO A 116 18.41 -4.53 -7.87
N ALA A 117 18.03 -3.30 -7.51
CA ALA A 117 17.08 -2.52 -8.30
C ALA A 117 17.80 -1.82 -9.46
N ASP A 118 17.60 -2.33 -10.67
CA ASP A 118 18.15 -1.79 -11.93
C ASP A 118 17.63 -0.38 -12.24
N ASN A 119 16.35 -0.11 -11.98
CA ASN A 119 15.73 1.19 -12.21
C ASN A 119 16.17 2.28 -11.23
N LYS A 120 16.75 1.91 -10.08
CA LYS A 120 17.25 2.84 -9.06
C LYS A 120 18.77 2.99 -9.09
N ASN A 121 19.45 2.21 -9.94
CA ASN A 121 20.90 2.24 -10.05
C ASN A 121 21.31 2.83 -11.42
N PRO A 122 22.16 3.88 -11.46
CA PRO A 122 22.62 4.46 -12.73
C PRO A 122 23.41 3.47 -13.60
N ILE A 123 23.99 2.41 -13.04
CA ILE A 123 24.80 1.44 -13.78
C ILE A 123 23.97 0.74 -14.87
N ALA A 124 22.70 0.40 -14.60
CA ALA A 124 21.86 -0.27 -15.59
C ALA A 124 21.60 0.63 -16.82
N ALA A 125 21.45 1.94 -16.60
CA ALA A 125 21.30 2.90 -17.68
C ALA A 125 22.62 3.18 -18.41
N TYR A 126 23.77 3.12 -17.71
CA TYR A 126 25.09 3.17 -18.34
C TYR A 126 25.32 1.96 -19.26
N GLU A 127 25.00 0.76 -18.79
CA GLU A 127 25.06 -0.49 -19.57
C GLU A 127 24.09 -0.46 -20.77
N ALA A 128 23.00 0.30 -20.68
CA ALA A 128 22.08 0.54 -21.80
C ALA A 128 22.62 1.54 -22.85
N GLY A 129 23.81 2.12 -22.63
CA GLY A 129 24.47 3.05 -23.54
C GLY A 129 24.09 4.52 -23.31
N HIS A 130 23.48 4.86 -22.17
CA HIS A 130 23.23 6.26 -21.84
C HIS A 130 24.51 6.94 -21.37
N GLY A 131 24.66 8.23 -21.69
CA GLY A 131 25.82 9.08 -21.36
C GLY A 131 25.87 9.46 -19.88
N ILE A 132 25.89 8.44 -19.01
CA ILE A 132 25.99 8.59 -17.57
C ILE A 132 27.46 8.72 -17.19
N ASP A 133 27.77 9.78 -16.46
CA ASP A 133 29.10 10.04 -15.91
C ASP A 133 29.32 9.16 -14.67
N ILE A 134 29.97 8.01 -14.86
CA ILE A 134 30.27 7.03 -13.81
C ILE A 134 31.34 7.49 -12.82
N ASP A 135 32.16 8.47 -13.20
CA ASP A 135 33.27 8.98 -12.39
C ASP A 135 32.83 10.10 -11.42
N ALA A 136 31.62 10.65 -11.64
CA ALA A 136 31.08 11.77 -10.87
C ALA A 136 29.66 11.52 -10.30
N PRO A 137 29.34 10.33 -9.72
CA PRO A 137 27.96 9.94 -9.40
C PRO A 137 27.26 10.86 -8.40
N PHE A 138 28.03 11.49 -7.50
CA PHE A 138 27.50 12.40 -6.46
C PHE A 138 27.69 13.88 -6.80
N GLN A 139 28.52 14.20 -7.78
CA GLN A 139 28.86 15.58 -8.18
C GLN A 139 27.99 16.04 -9.34
N ARG A 140 27.68 15.12 -10.25
CA ARG A 140 26.70 15.27 -11.32
C ARG A 140 25.69 14.15 -11.19
N PRO A 141 24.88 14.13 -10.12
CA PRO A 141 23.79 13.19 -10.05
C PRO A 141 23.00 13.34 -11.33
N ASP A 142 22.80 12.22 -12.01
CA ASP A 142 22.14 12.11 -13.30
C ASP A 142 20.69 12.62 -13.22
N SER A 143 20.56 13.94 -13.16
CA SER A 143 19.35 14.71 -12.90
C SER A 143 18.44 14.73 -14.12
N THR A 144 18.98 14.33 -15.28
CA THR A 144 18.29 14.20 -16.55
C THR A 144 17.60 12.84 -16.70
N PHE A 145 18.07 11.80 -16.00
CA PHE A 145 17.45 10.47 -16.03
C PHE A 145 16.58 10.24 -14.79
N THR A 146 15.32 10.65 -14.89
CA THR A 146 14.29 10.34 -13.90
C THR A 146 14.11 8.83 -13.76
N GLU A 147 13.55 8.36 -12.63
CA GLU A 147 13.22 6.94 -12.42
C GLU A 147 12.38 6.37 -13.57
N PHE A 148 11.51 7.18 -14.16
CA PHE A 148 10.74 6.81 -15.35
C PHE A 148 11.62 6.54 -16.56
N HIS A 149 12.58 7.43 -16.88
CA HIS A 149 13.50 7.23 -17.99
C HIS A 149 14.40 6.02 -17.78
N ARG A 150 14.86 5.75 -16.54
CA ARG A 150 15.62 4.53 -16.19
C ARG A 150 14.78 3.28 -16.41
N SER A 151 13.56 3.28 -15.90
CA SER A 151 12.61 2.17 -16.05
C SER A 151 12.29 1.90 -17.53
N LEU A 152 12.12 2.95 -18.32
CA LEU A 152 11.91 2.84 -19.77
C LEU A 152 13.12 2.23 -20.47
N SER A 153 14.33 2.66 -20.11
CA SER A 153 15.57 2.20 -20.74
C SER A 153 15.88 0.74 -20.43
N VAL A 154 15.68 0.33 -19.18
CA VAL A 154 15.72 -1.08 -18.76
C VAL A 154 14.68 -1.90 -19.54
N GLY A 155 13.46 -1.38 -19.71
CA GLY A 155 12.42 -2.05 -20.48
C GLY A 155 12.71 -2.15 -21.98
N GLN A 156 13.43 -1.18 -22.55
CA GLN A 156 13.85 -1.17 -23.96
C GLN A 156 15.10 -2.02 -24.21
N ASN A 157 15.96 -2.18 -23.21
CA ASN A 157 17.21 -2.92 -23.29
C ASN A 157 17.33 -3.97 -22.16
N PRO A 158 16.69 -5.14 -22.31
CA PRO A 158 16.74 -6.20 -21.30
C PRO A 158 18.14 -6.79 -21.11
N LEU A 159 19.04 -6.67 -22.10
CA LEU A 159 20.43 -7.12 -21.99
C LEU A 159 21.20 -6.29 -20.97
N ALA A 160 20.99 -4.97 -20.95
CA ALA A 160 21.59 -4.08 -19.96
C ALA A 160 21.14 -4.43 -18.54
N ALA A 161 19.85 -4.77 -18.36
CA ALA A 161 19.30 -5.22 -17.08
C ALA A 161 19.95 -6.55 -16.61
N ALA A 162 20.11 -7.51 -17.53
CA ALA A 162 20.74 -8.80 -17.24
C ALA A 162 22.24 -8.65 -16.91
N SER A 163 22.94 -7.79 -17.65
CA SER A 163 24.36 -7.50 -17.42
C SER A 163 24.57 -6.79 -16.08
N PHE A 164 23.72 -5.81 -15.76
CA PHE A 164 23.68 -5.18 -14.44
C PHE A 164 23.44 -6.21 -13.33
N TYR A 165 22.44 -7.07 -13.48
CA TYR A 165 22.14 -8.11 -12.48
C TYR A 165 23.34 -9.04 -12.26
N ASN A 166 23.95 -9.53 -13.34
CA ASN A 166 25.14 -10.39 -13.27
C ASN A 166 26.33 -9.67 -12.61
N ARG A 167 26.54 -8.39 -12.92
CA ARG A 167 27.58 -7.56 -12.30
C ARG A 167 27.34 -7.41 -10.79
N MET A 168 26.10 -7.08 -10.39
CA MET A 168 25.74 -6.94 -8.99
C MET A 168 25.89 -8.26 -8.23
N PHE A 169 25.53 -9.37 -8.86
CA PHE A 169 25.76 -10.71 -8.33
C PHE A 169 27.26 -10.93 -8.09
N ASN A 170 28.11 -10.77 -9.10
CA ASN A 170 29.56 -11.01 -8.98
C ASN A 170 30.28 -10.09 -7.97
N ILE A 171 29.75 -8.91 -7.66
CA ILE A 171 30.37 -7.97 -6.72
C ILE A 171 29.91 -8.23 -5.28
N PHE A 172 28.64 -8.58 -5.08
CA PHE A 172 28.02 -8.58 -3.76
C PHE A 172 27.56 -9.96 -3.25
N LEU A 173 27.45 -10.97 -4.11
CA LEU A 173 26.94 -12.31 -3.81
C LEU A 173 27.97 -13.39 -4.18
#